data_AF-A0A9Q1BNH4-F1
#
_entry.id   AF-A0A9Q1BNH4-F1
#
_cell.length_a   1.000
_cell.length_b   1.000
_cell.length_c   1.000
_cell.angle_alpha   90.00
_cell.angle_beta   90.00
_cell.angle_gamma   90.00
#
_symmetry.space_group_name_H-M   'P 1'
#
loop_
_entity.id
_entity.type
_entity.pdbx_description
1 polymer ?
#
loop_
_entity_poly.entity_id
_entity_poly.type
_entity_poly.pdbx_seq_one_letter_code
_entity_poly.pdbx_strand_id
1 'polypeptide(L)'
;MRKALEPGHRLAITPRYMASGDSYTSLSYNFRVAHNTISKVIPETYEAIIQNNLEEVMTCPSTPEEWKLVTQSFSDRWNFHNTCGAIDGKHVAIKCPPK
;
A
#
# COMPACT_ATOMS: atom_id res chain seq x y z
N MET A 1 8.01 -10.21 -30.23
CA MET A 1 7.60 -9.39 -29.05
C MET A 1 6.97 -10.33 -28.03
N ARG A 2 7.29 -10.25 -26.72
CA ARG A 2 6.63 -11.12 -25.71
C ARG A 2 5.16 -10.73 -25.57
N LYS A 3 4.29 -11.71 -25.31
CA LYS A 3 2.88 -11.46 -24.99
C LYS A 3 2.78 -10.68 -23.68
N ALA A 4 1.90 -9.69 -23.63
CA ALA A 4 1.59 -8.95 -22.42
C ALA A 4 0.97 -9.86 -21.35
N LEU A 5 1.14 -9.49 -20.07
CA LEU A 5 0.47 -10.17 -18.97
C LEU A 5 -1.02 -9.83 -18.99
N GLU A 6 -1.86 -10.85 -18.80
CA GLU A 6 -3.30 -10.67 -18.70
C GLU A 6 -3.66 -9.77 -17.50
N PRO A 7 -4.68 -8.91 -17.60
CA PRO A 7 -5.05 -7.98 -16.52
C PRO A 7 -5.27 -8.66 -15.17
N GLY A 8 -5.91 -9.84 -15.15
CA GLY A 8 -6.12 -10.60 -13.92
C GLY A 8 -4.83 -11.09 -13.26
N HIS A 9 -3.80 -11.39 -14.04
CA HIS A 9 -2.50 -11.80 -13.50
C HIS A 9 -1.77 -10.61 -12.87
N ARG A 10 -1.83 -9.44 -13.53
CA ARG A 10 -1.30 -8.18 -12.99
C ARG A 10 -1.99 -7.82 -11.68
N LEU A 11 -3.33 -7.93 -11.66
CA LEU A 11 -4.15 -7.70 -10.48
C LEU A 11 -3.91 -8.73 -9.37
N ALA A 12 -3.55 -9.97 -9.64
CA ALA A 12 -3.25 -10.93 -8.58
C ALA A 12 -1.91 -10.61 -7.86
N ILE A 13 -0.92 -10.12 -8.61
CA ILE A 13 0.42 -9.81 -8.09
C ILE A 13 0.37 -8.62 -7.11
N THR A 14 -0.36 -7.56 -7.46
CA THR A 14 -0.32 -6.27 -6.71
C THR A 14 -0.85 -6.38 -5.28
N PRO A 15 -2.11 -6.78 -5.02
CA PRO A 15 -2.63 -7.04 -3.68
C PRO A 15 -1.81 -8.07 -2.90
N ARG A 16 -1.23 -9.09 -3.54
CA ARG A 16 -0.31 -10.01 -2.85
C ARG A 16 0.90 -9.27 -2.31
N TYR A 17 1.52 -8.38 -3.09
CA TYR A 17 2.61 -7.52 -2.63
C TYR A 17 2.15 -6.57 -1.51
N MET A 18 0.99 -5.93 -1.67
CA MET A 18 0.47 -4.97 -0.68
C MET A 18 0.22 -5.62 0.68
N ALA A 19 -0.35 -6.82 0.69
CA ALA A 19 -0.71 -7.51 1.94
C ALA A 19 0.50 -8.05 2.70
N SER A 20 1.57 -8.47 2.01
CA SER A 20 2.72 -9.13 2.65
C SER A 20 3.99 -8.30 2.68
N GLY A 21 4.11 -7.24 1.86
CA GLY A 21 5.34 -6.49 1.68
C GLY A 21 6.50 -7.32 1.12
N ASP A 22 6.20 -8.45 0.46
CA ASP A 22 7.18 -9.43 -0.01
C ASP A 22 8.16 -8.84 -1.04
N SER A 23 9.34 -9.42 -1.15
CA SER A 23 10.33 -9.01 -2.15
C SER A 23 9.87 -9.34 -3.57
N TYR A 24 10.25 -8.50 -4.55
CA TYR A 24 9.98 -8.79 -5.96
C TYR A 24 10.64 -10.08 -6.43
N THR A 25 11.74 -10.48 -5.81
CA THR A 25 12.41 -11.77 -6.07
C THR A 25 11.52 -12.94 -5.67
N SER A 26 10.99 -12.95 -4.45
CA SER A 26 10.04 -13.99 -4.00
C SER A 26 8.78 -14.03 -4.86
N LEU A 27 8.19 -12.87 -5.14
CA LEU A 27 7.02 -12.77 -6.02
C LEU A 27 7.31 -13.29 -7.43
N SER A 28 8.54 -13.15 -7.93
CA SER A 28 8.92 -13.66 -9.25
C SER A 28 8.84 -15.17 -9.34
N TYR A 29 9.19 -15.89 -8.27
CA TYR A 29 9.02 -17.33 -8.19
C TYR A 29 7.55 -17.73 -8.05
N ASN A 30 6.78 -17.02 -7.22
CA ASN A 30 5.37 -17.34 -6.96
C ASN A 30 4.49 -17.16 -8.20
N PHE A 31 4.67 -16.06 -8.94
CA PHE A 31 3.85 -15.72 -10.10
C PHE A 31 4.49 -16.05 -11.45
N ARG A 32 5.73 -16.56 -11.44
CA ARG A 32 6.51 -16.90 -12.65
C ARG A 32 6.68 -15.70 -13.59
N VAL A 33 6.82 -14.50 -13.03
CA VAL A 33 7.04 -13.24 -13.75
C VAL A 33 8.37 -12.65 -13.28
N ALA A 34 9.24 -12.24 -14.20
CA ALA A 34 10.53 -11.67 -13.82
C ALA A 34 10.37 -10.44 -12.91
N HIS A 35 11.24 -10.31 -11.90
CA HIS A 35 11.20 -9.24 -10.90
C HIS A 35 11.20 -7.83 -11.51
N ASN A 36 11.90 -7.62 -12.63
CA ASN A 36 11.95 -6.36 -13.37
C ASN A 36 10.64 -6.01 -14.11
N THR A 37 9.79 -7.01 -14.35
CA THR A 37 8.45 -6.82 -14.91
C THR A 37 7.48 -6.55 -13.77
N ILE A 38 7.59 -7.29 -12.66
CA ILE A 38 6.84 -7.04 -11.43
C ILE A 38 7.04 -5.61 -10.94
N SER A 39 8.27 -5.09 -10.97
CA SER A 39 8.58 -3.72 -10.54
C SER A 39 7.87 -2.63 -11.36
N LYS A 40 7.37 -2.96 -12.56
CA LYS A 40 6.55 -2.06 -13.40
C LYS A 40 5.06 -2.33 -13.24
N VAL A 41 4.68 -3.61 -13.20
CA VAL A 41 3.29 -4.06 -13.06
C VAL A 41 2.66 -3.56 -11.76
N ILE A 42 3.40 -3.60 -10.64
CA ILE A 42 2.87 -3.20 -9.33
C ILE A 42 2.45 -1.72 -9.34
N PRO A 43 3.34 -0.74 -9.65
CA PRO A 43 2.95 0.67 -9.73
C PRO A 43 1.82 0.93 -10.72
N GLU A 44 1.87 0.36 -11.93
CA GLU A 44 0.84 0.56 -12.96
C GLU A 44 -0.53 0.07 -12.50
N THR A 45 -0.58 -1.07 -11.83
CA THR A 45 -1.85 -1.64 -11.33
C THR A 45 -2.34 -0.91 -10.09
N TYR A 46 -1.41 -0.44 -9.24
CA TYR A 46 -1.73 0.36 -8.06
C TYR A 46 -2.38 1.70 -8.44
N GLU A 47 -1.80 2.39 -9.42
CA GLU A 47 -2.36 3.62 -10.01
C GLU A 47 -3.79 3.39 -10.51
N ALA A 48 -4.01 2.30 -11.25
CA ALA A 48 -5.34 1.95 -11.76
C ALA A 48 -6.34 1.68 -10.63
N ILE A 49 -5.94 0.98 -9.55
CA ILE A 49 -6.80 0.75 -8.39
C ILE A 49 -7.19 2.07 -7.72
N ILE A 50 -6.22 2.96 -7.48
CA ILE A 50 -6.49 4.26 -6.85
C ILE A 50 -7.47 5.06 -7.70
N GLN A 51 -7.21 5.21 -9.00
CA GLN A 51 -8.02 6.04 -9.88
C GLN A 51 -9.47 5.55 -9.99
N ASN A 52 -9.73 4.24 -9.82
CA ASN A 52 -11.06 3.68 -9.98
C ASN A 52 -11.78 3.41 -8.65
N ASN A 53 -11.08 3.34 -7.52
CA ASN A 53 -11.67 2.91 -6.25
C ASN A 53 -11.48 3.88 -5.09
N LEU A 54 -10.54 4.84 -5.14
CA LEU A 54 -10.20 5.68 -3.98
C LEU A 54 -11.40 6.44 -3.42
N GLU A 55 -12.20 7.05 -4.29
CA GLU A 55 -13.37 7.86 -3.87
C GLU A 55 -14.47 7.03 -3.21
N GLU A 56 -14.60 5.75 -3.60
CA GLU A 56 -15.62 4.84 -3.04
C GLU A 56 -15.17 4.28 -1.67
N VAL A 57 -13.88 4.00 -1.50
CA VAL A 57 -13.36 3.26 -0.33
C VAL A 57 -12.77 4.15 0.75
N MET A 58 -12.44 5.40 0.44
CA MET A 58 -11.76 6.31 1.37
C MET A 58 -12.39 7.71 1.33
N THR A 59 -12.81 8.19 2.50
CA THR A 59 -13.23 9.58 2.69
C THR A 59 -12.27 10.25 3.65
N CYS A 60 -11.58 11.30 3.19
CA CYS A 60 -10.71 12.11 4.03
C CYS A 60 -11.49 13.31 4.60
N PRO A 61 -11.29 13.65 5.89
CA PRO A 61 -11.80 14.90 6.44
C PRO A 61 -11.33 16.10 5.59
N SER A 62 -12.26 16.97 5.26
CA SER A 62 -12.02 18.14 4.39
C SER A 62 -12.19 19.45 5.14
N THR A 63 -12.85 19.44 6.29
CA THR A 63 -13.12 20.63 7.11
C THR A 63 -12.37 20.60 8.44
N PRO A 64 -12.02 21.77 9.03
CA PRO A 64 -11.42 21.84 10.36
C PRO A 64 -12.24 21.13 11.45
N GLU A 65 -13.57 21.15 11.32
CA GLU A 65 -14.51 20.51 12.24
C GLU A 65 -14.39 18.98 12.18
N GLU A 66 -14.33 18.41 10.99
CA GLU A 66 -14.12 16.96 10.81
C GLU A 66 -12.74 16.54 11.34
N TRP A 67 -11.70 17.34 11.11
CA TRP A 67 -10.38 17.07 11.67
C TRP A 67 -10.38 17.11 13.21
N LYS A 68 -11.13 18.03 13.83
CA LYS A 68 -11.30 18.05 15.30
C LYS A 68 -11.99 16.79 15.82
N LEU A 69 -12.94 16.22 15.07
CA LEU A 69 -13.58 14.96 15.44
C LEU A 69 -12.58 13.80 15.41
N VAL A 70 -11.69 13.78 14.41
CA VAL A 70 -10.61 12.78 14.36
C VAL A 70 -9.67 12.93 15.55
N THR A 71 -9.19 14.15 15.84
CA THR A 71 -8.28 14.38 16.97
C THR A 71 -8.91 14.04 18.32
N GLN A 72 -10.20 14.33 18.50
CA GLN A 72 -10.94 13.95 19.69
C GLN A 72 -11.02 12.41 19.82
N SER A 73 -11.28 11.70 18.72
CA SER A 73 -11.35 10.23 18.75
C SER A 73 -10.03 9.58 19.17
N PHE A 74 -8.88 10.14 18.76
CA PHE A 74 -7.56 9.69 19.20
C PHE A 74 -7.30 10.04 20.67
N SER A 75 -7.71 11.23 21.10
CA SER A 75 -7.63 11.65 22.50
C SER A 75 -8.42 10.71 23.42
N ASP A 76 -9.68 10.45 23.11
CA ASP A 76 -10.58 9.67 23.97
C ASP A 76 -10.17 8.20 24.08
N ARG A 77 -9.66 7.63 22.98
CA ARG A 77 -9.31 6.20 22.92
C ARG A 77 -7.89 5.90 23.37
N TRP A 78 -6.95 6.80 23.07
CA TRP A 78 -5.51 6.53 23.19
C TRP A 78 -4.76 7.57 24.03
N ASN A 79 -5.45 8.57 24.60
CA ASN A 79 -4.85 9.72 25.27
C ASN A 79 -3.81 10.44 24.39
N PHE A 80 -4.04 10.45 23.08
CA PHE A 80 -3.13 11.02 22.10
C PHE A 80 -3.75 12.26 21.46
N HIS A 81 -3.61 13.38 22.16
CA HIS A 81 -4.22 14.66 21.77
C HIS A 81 -3.64 15.20 20.46
N ASN A 82 -4.42 16.02 19.75
CA ASN A 82 -4.03 16.70 18.50
C ASN A 82 -3.56 15.75 17.38
N THR A 83 -3.99 14.48 17.41
CA THR A 83 -3.60 13.49 16.41
C THR A 83 -4.63 13.39 15.30
N CYS A 84 -4.27 13.83 14.09
CA CYS A 84 -5.16 13.81 12.94
C CYS A 84 -5.18 12.46 12.20
N GLY A 85 -4.33 11.51 12.57
CA GLY A 85 -4.30 10.21 11.93
C GLY A 85 -3.07 9.41 12.34
N ALA A 86 -3.09 8.13 12.00
CA ALA A 86 -1.97 7.22 12.17
C ALA A 86 -1.78 6.43 10.89
N ILE A 87 -0.54 6.25 10.47
CA ILE A 87 -0.17 5.37 9.37
C ILE A 87 0.45 4.13 9.99
N ASP A 88 -0.11 2.96 9.69
CA ASP A 88 0.56 1.71 10.05
C ASP A 88 1.83 1.58 9.19
N GLY A 89 2.98 1.60 9.85
CA GLY A 89 4.27 1.68 9.20
C GLY A 89 4.67 0.37 8.54
N LYS A 90 5.40 0.46 7.41
CA LYS A 90 6.14 -0.70 6.89
C LYS A 90 7.30 -1.01 7.84
N HIS A 91 7.36 -2.22 8.37
CA HIS A 91 8.51 -2.70 9.12
C HIS A 91 9.71 -2.83 8.15
N VAL A 92 10.68 -1.92 8.25
CA VAL A 92 11.95 -2.00 7.52
C VAL A 92 12.95 -2.72 8.41
N ALA A 93 13.32 -3.95 8.05
CA ALA A 93 14.36 -4.68 8.75
C ALA A 93 15.72 -3.98 8.55
N ILE A 94 16.26 -3.38 9.61
CA ILE A 94 17.59 -2.76 9.60
C ILE A 94 18.62 -3.85 9.91
N LYS A 95 19.55 -4.08 8.99
CA LYS A 95 20.70 -4.95 9.23
C LYS A 95 21.83 -4.12 9.84
N CYS A 96 22.37 -4.58 10.97
CA CYS A 96 23.57 -3.99 11.56
C CYS A 96 24.73 -4.04 10.52
N PRO A 97 25.44 -2.92 10.27
CA PRO A 97 26.59 -2.95 9.39
C PRO A 97 27.66 -3.93 9.89
N PRO A 98 28.48 -4.50 8.97
CA PRO A 98 29.62 -5.32 9.37
C PRO A 98 30.58 -4.52 10.26
N LYS A 99 31.25 -5.22 11.19
CA LYS A 99 32.32 -4.65 12.00
C LYS A 99 33.52 -4.24 11.15
#